data_AF-A0A2V7AJU3-F1
#
_entry.id   AF-A0A2V7AJU3-F1
#
_cell.length_a   1.000
_cell.length_b   1.000
_cell.length_c   1.000
_cell.angle_alpha   90.00
_cell.angle_beta   90.00
_cell.angle_gamma   90.00
#
_symmetry.space_group_name_H-M   'P 1'
#
loop_
_entity.id
_entity.type
_entity.pdbx_description
1 polymer ?
#
loop_
_entity_poly.entity_id
_entity_poly.type
_entity_poly.pdbx_seq_one_letter_code
_entity_poly.pdbx_strand_id
1 'polypeptide(L)' 'MAQGLRDLVGRAMIDPDFLVELQSSPATLLAEYELNDDERATILQALARLAKTPARQRRHEFQNALIRRVST' A
#
# COMPACT_ATOMS: atom_id res chain seq x y z
N MET A 1 4.40 -17.81 10.59
CA MET A 1 3.63 -17.64 9.34
C MET A 1 4.11 -16.34 8.75
N ALA A 2 4.82 -16.40 7.63
CA ALA A 2 5.35 -15.19 7.03
C ALA A 2 4.21 -14.35 6.45
N GLN A 3 4.27 -13.04 6.70
CA GLN A 3 3.27 -12.10 6.22
C GLN A 3 3.60 -11.78 4.76
N GLY A 4 2.67 -12.11 3.88
CA GLY A 4 2.83 -11.89 2.44
C GLY A 4 2.22 -10.55 2.00
N LEU A 5 2.22 -10.31 0.68
CA LEU A 5 1.57 -9.15 0.06
C LEU A 5 0.13 -8.91 0.56
N ARG A 6 -0.64 -9.99 0.74
CA ARG A 6 -2.04 -9.90 1.15
C ARG A 6 -2.20 -9.34 2.57
N ASP A 7 -1.31 -9.70 3.49
CA ASP A 7 -1.32 -9.19 4.86
C ASP A 7 -0.91 -7.72 4.91
N LEU A 8 0.10 -7.33 4.12
CA LEU A 8 0.51 -5.93 3.98
C LEU A 8 -0.63 -5.05 3.47
N VAL A 9 -1.30 -5.49 2.39
CA VAL A 9 -2.43 -4.75 1.82
C VAL A 9 -3.59 -4.71 2.79
N GLY A 10 -3.90 -5.82 3.47
CA GLY A 10 -4.95 -5.86 4.49
C GLY A 10 -4.70 -4.88 5.62
N ARG A 11 -3.46 -4.82 6.13
CA ARG A 11 -3.09 -3.88 7.19
C ARG A 11 -3.14 -2.44 6.72
N ALA A 12 -2.66 -2.13 5.52
CA ALA A 12 -2.75 -0.80 4.92
C ALA A 12 -4.19 -0.31 4.70
N MET A 13 -5.16 -1.22 4.56
CA MET A 13 -6.57 -0.87 4.42
C MET A 13 -7.29 -0.63 5.76
N ILE A 14 -6.83 -1.28 6.83
CA ILE A 14 -7.47 -1.22 8.15
C ILE A 14 -6.81 -0.17 9.04
N ASP A 15 -5.50 0.04 8.86
CA ASP A 15 -4.66 0.88 9.70
C ASP A 15 -4.13 2.09 8.90
N PRO A 16 -4.74 3.28 9.06
CA PRO A 16 -4.30 4.48 8.37
C PRO A 16 -2.94 5.00 8.87
N ASP A 17 -2.56 4.70 10.12
CA ASP A 17 -1.26 5.09 10.69
C ASP A 17 -0.15 4.23 10.09
N PHE A 18 -0.40 2.94 9.88
CA PHE A 18 0.50 2.05 9.13
C PHE A 18 0.76 2.59 7.72
N LEU A 19 -0.25 3.15 7.06
CA LEU A 19 -0.10 3.71 5.71
C LEU A 19 0.76 4.99 5.70
N VAL A 20 0.80 5.75 6.79
CA VAL A 20 1.71 6.90 6.98
C VAL A 20 3.14 6.42 7.22
N GLU A 21 3.31 5.38 8.04
CA GLU A 21 4.61 4.77 8.31
C GLU A 21 5.21 4.13 7.05
N LEU A 22 4.37 3.40 6.29
CA LEU A 22 4.73 2.79 5.01
C LEU A 22 5.12 3.84 3.95
N GLN A 23 4.53 5.04 3.98
CA GLN A 23 4.95 6.14 3.12
C GLN A 23 6.27 6.77 3.57
N SER A 24 6.55 6.81 4.88
CA SER A 24 7.79 7.39 5.41
C SER A 24 9.00 6.50 5.14
N SER A 25 8.85 5.18 5.33
CA SER A 25 9.96 4.23 5.25
C SER A 25 9.58 2.94 4.51
N PRO A 26 9.19 3.02 3.22
CA PRO A 26 8.67 1.86 2.49
C PRO A 26 9.69 0.73 2.34
N ALA A 27 10.98 1.04 2.10
CA ALA A 27 11.99 0.01 1.91
C ALA A 27 12.22 -0.85 3.17
N THR A 28 12.23 -0.20 4.34
CA THR A 28 12.40 -0.87 5.64
C THR A 28 11.21 -1.74 5.97
N LEU A 29 9.99 -1.18 5.88
CA LEU A 29 8.77 -1.92 6.18
C LEU A 29 8.57 -3.11 5.23
N LEU A 30 8.81 -2.93 3.93
CA LEU A 30 8.67 -4.02 2.95
C LEU A 30 9.72 -5.13 3.14
N ALA A 31 10.83 -4.89 3.85
CA ALA A 31 11.81 -5.92 4.17
C ALA A 31 11.32 -6.90 5.26
N GLU A 32 10.31 -6.52 6.05
CA GLU A 32 9.68 -7.37 7.06
C GLU A 32 8.67 -8.38 6.46
N TYR A 33 8.31 -8.19 5.19
CA TYR A 33 7.38 -9.04 4.46
C TYR A 33 8.12 -9.92 3.46
N GLU A 34 7.64 -11.15 3.29
CA GLU A 34 8.12 -12.05 2.23
C GLU A 34 7.52 -11.61 0.89
N LEU A 35 8.13 -10.60 0.29
CA LEU A 35 7.77 -10.06 -1.02
C LEU A 35 8.87 -10.39 -2.03
N ASN A 36 8.47 -10.84 -3.21
CA ASN A 36 9.38 -10.90 -4.34
C ASN A 36 9.67 -9.50 -4.91
N ASP A 37 10.68 -9.38 -5.76
CA ASP A 37 11.12 -8.09 -6.30
C ASP A 37 10.03 -7.39 -7.13
N ASP A 38 9.23 -8.16 -7.89
CA ASP A 38 8.10 -7.64 -8.67
C ASP A 38 6.98 -7.07 -7.78
N GLU A 39 6.63 -7.76 -6.71
CA GLU A 39 5.64 -7.32 -5.72
C GLU A 39 6.12 -6.05 -5.02
N ARG A 40 7.39 -6.03 -4.60
CA ARG A 40 8.00 -4.86 -3.96
C ARG A 40 8.01 -3.66 -4.90
N ALA A 41 8.41 -3.83 -6.16
CA ALA A 41 8.39 -2.78 -7.17
C ALA A 41 6.98 -2.26 -7.43
N THR A 42 6.00 -3.16 -7.49
CA THR A 42 4.58 -2.81 -7.67
C THR A 42 4.05 -1.96 -6.51
N ILE A 43 4.35 -2.34 -5.26
CA ILE A 43 3.95 -1.56 -4.08
C ILE A 43 4.61 -0.18 -4.09
N LEU A 44 5.91 -0.11 -4.37
CA LEU A 44 6.63 1.17 -4.42
C LEU A 44 6.04 2.11 -5.48
N GLN A 45 5.69 1.60 -6.66
CA GLN A 45 5.00 2.39 -7.69
C GLN A 45 3.62 2.86 -7.24
N ALA A 46 2.85 2.00 -6.55
CA ALA A 46 1.54 2.36 -6.02
C ALA A 46 1.63 3.45 -4.94
N LEU A 47 2.58 3.32 -4.01
CA LEU A 47 2.85 4.32 -2.97
C LEU A 47 3.29 5.66 -3.57
N ALA A 48 4.17 5.64 -4.59
CA ALA A 48 4.60 6.84 -5.28
C ALA A 48 3.43 7.57 -5.99
N ARG A 49 2.47 6.82 -6.55
CA ARG A 49 1.23 7.39 -7.11
C ARG A 49 0.34 7.97 -6.02
N LEU A 50 0.22 7.29 -4.88
CA LEU A 50 -0.58 7.73 -3.75
C LEU A 50 -0.07 9.05 -3.15
N ALA A 51 1.24 9.17 -2.99
CA ALA A 51 1.90 10.36 -2.45
C ALA A 51 1.68 11.61 -3.32
N LYS A 52 1.59 11.43 -4.65
CA LYS A 52 1.32 12.51 -5.62
C LYS A 52 -0.12 13.04 -5.57
N THR A 53 -1.04 12.29 -4.99
CA THR A 53 -2.44 12.72 -4.84
C THR A 53 -2.56 13.66 -3.63
N PRO A 54 -3.30 14.80 -3.65
CA PRO A 54 -3.43 15.69 -2.50
C PRO A 54 -4.22 15.04 -1.35
N ALA A 55 -3.76 15.21 -0.09
CA ALA A 55 -4.29 14.53 1.11
C ALA A 55 -5.82 14.65 1.32
N ARG A 56 -6.43 15.71 0.80
CA ARG A 56 -7.88 15.99 0.92
C ARG A 56 -8.74 15.19 -0.07
N GLN A 57 -8.16 14.69 -1.17
CA GLN A 57 -8.82 13.85 -2.19
C GLN A 57 -8.37 12.38 -2.13
N ARG A 58 -7.21 12.14 -1.49
CA ARG A 58 -6.45 10.87 -1.48
C ARG A 58 -7.22 9.68 -0.93
N ARG A 59 -7.96 9.84 0.17
CA ARG A 59 -8.75 8.73 0.75
C ARG A 59 -9.88 8.28 -0.18
N HIS A 60 -10.58 9.24 -0.79
CA HIS A 60 -11.74 8.95 -1.62
C HIS A 60 -11.33 8.29 -2.93
N GLU A 61 -10.31 8.82 -3.61
CA GLU A 61 -9.77 8.24 -4.85
C GLU A 61 -9.12 6.86 -4.62
N PHE A 62 -8.41 6.67 -3.51
CA PHE A 62 -7.78 5.39 -3.18
C PHE A 62 -8.83 4.30 -2.88
N GLN A 63 -9.87 4.65 -2.11
CA GLN A 63 -10.97 3.74 -1.83
C GLN A 63 -11.72 3.35 -3.11
N ASN A 64 -11.95 4.30 -4.01
CA ASN A 64 -12.64 4.05 -5.28
C ASN A 64 -11.79 3.18 -6.23
N ALA A 65 -10.48 3.42 -6.31
CA ALA A 65 -9.56 2.65 -7.13
C ALA A 65 -9.42 1.19 -6.65
N LEU A 66 -9.40 0.96 -5.34
CA LEU A 66 -9.34 -0.37 -4.75
C LEU A 66 -10.65 -1.15 -4.94
N ILE A 67 -11.81 -0.53 -4.70
CA ILE A 67 -13.12 -1.18 -4.96
C ILE A 67 -13.22 -1.63 -6.42
N ARG A 68 -12.84 -0.76 -7.36
CA ARG A 68 -12.91 -1.08 -8.78
C ARG A 68 -11.99 -2.23 -9.21
N ARG A 69 -10.87 -2.44 -8.51
CA ARG A 69 -9.91 -3.52 -8.78
C ARG A 69 -10.34 -4.87 -8.21
N VAL A 70 -11.16 -4.90 -7.16
CA VAL A 70 -11.68 -6.15 -6.57
C VAL A 70 -12.97 -6.61 -7.26
N SER A 71 -13.69 -5.69 -7.91
CA SER A 71 -14.91 -6.00 -8.66
C SER A 71 -14.68 -6.36 -10.13
N THR A 72 -13.43 -6.41 -10.61
CA THR A 72 -13.05 -6.89 -11.96
C THR A 72 -12.15 -8.10 -11.81
#